data_AF-A0A0A1X583-F1
#
_entry.id   AF-A0A0A1X583-F1
#
_cell.length_a   1.000
_cell.length_b   1.000
_cell.length_c   1.000
_cell.angle_alpha   90.00
_cell.angle_beta   90.00
_cell.angle_gamma   90.00
#
_symmetry.space_group_name_H-M   'P 1'
#
loop_
_entity.id
_entity.type
_entity.pdbx_description
1 polymer ?
#
loop_
_entity_poly.entity_id
_entity_poly.type
_entity_poly.pdbx_seq_one_letter_code
_entity_poly.pdbx_strand_id
1 'polypeptide(L)'
;MQVLGKFPGLPGLFVSAVFSAALSSISTLLNSLAAVILEDFIKPNVRIPISENTVAIVMRSIVIVFGASAIGLVYIVERMGMVLQFSATMQSISYGPMLGIFSTGVLMPWISEKSVLVGSITAVLSMAYICISAQVAIVTGSFRHTKLLVSVEECDYEYDMNRYLNSTNE
;
A
#
# COMPACT_ATOMS: atom_id res chain seq x y z
N MET A 1 -0.91 -15.07 -20.27
CA MET A 1 -0.85 -16.56 -20.16
C MET A 1 -0.51 -17.24 -21.50
N GLN A 2 0.40 -16.69 -22.31
CA GLN A 2 0.75 -17.33 -23.58
C GLN A 2 1.91 -18.33 -23.45
N VAL A 3 2.80 -18.14 -22.46
CA VAL A 3 3.98 -18.99 -22.26
C VAL A 3 3.65 -20.29 -21.52
N LEU A 4 2.78 -20.25 -20.50
CA LEU A 4 2.39 -21.41 -19.69
C LEU A 4 1.16 -22.17 -20.22
N GLY A 5 0.50 -21.66 -21.27
CA GLY A 5 -0.71 -22.28 -21.85
C GLY A 5 -0.48 -23.66 -22.46
N LYS A 6 0.77 -24.03 -22.73
CA LYS A 6 1.16 -25.37 -23.19
C LYS A 6 0.99 -26.47 -22.14
N PHE A 7 0.96 -26.10 -20.85
CA PHE A 7 0.81 -27.06 -19.75
C PHE A 7 -0.52 -26.83 -19.02
N PRO A 8 -1.50 -27.74 -19.18
CA PRO A 8 -2.79 -27.59 -18.51
C PRO A 8 -2.60 -27.59 -16.97
N GLY A 9 -3.28 -26.66 -16.28
CA GLY A 9 -3.21 -26.51 -14.82
C GLY A 9 -2.18 -25.49 -14.32
N LEU A 10 -1.05 -25.30 -15.01
CA LEU A 10 -0.01 -24.33 -14.63
C LEU A 10 -0.49 -22.87 -14.60
N PRO A 11 -1.30 -22.39 -15.56
CA PRO A 11 -1.91 -21.06 -15.47
C PRO A 11 -2.81 -20.88 -14.24
N GLY A 12 -3.56 -21.93 -13.86
CA GLY A 12 -4.42 -21.91 -12.67
C GLY A 12 -3.61 -21.86 -11.37
N LEU A 13 -2.52 -22.63 -11.30
CA LEU A 13 -1.59 -22.63 -10.18
C LEU A 13 -0.88 -21.28 -10.01
N PHE A 14 -0.52 -20.62 -11.11
CA PHE A 14 0.06 -19.28 -11.06
C PHE A 14 -0.93 -18.25 -10.49
N VAL A 15 -2.17 -18.26 -10.99
CA VAL A 15 -3.22 -17.33 -10.51
C VAL A 15 -3.54 -17.56 -9.03
N SER A 16 -3.67 -18.83 -8.61
CA SER A 16 -3.91 -19.13 -7.19
C SER A 16 -2.76 -18.70 -6.28
N ALA A 17 -1.51 -18.83 -6.74
CA ALA A 17 -0.34 -18.37 -5.99
C ALA A 17 -0.34 -16.84 -5.80
N VAL A 18 -0.65 -16.07 -6.85
CA VAL A 18 -0.72 -14.60 -6.78
C VAL A 18 -1.83 -14.14 -5.82
N PHE A 19 -3.03 -14.72 -5.94
CA PHE A 19 -4.13 -14.40 -5.03
C PHE A 19 -3.81 -14.78 -3.58
N SER A 20 -3.19 -15.94 -3.35
CA SER A 20 -2.77 -16.38 -2.02
C SER A 20 -1.76 -15.40 -1.40
N ALA A 21 -0.76 -14.96 -2.16
CA ALA A 21 0.23 -13.99 -1.70
C ALA A 21 -0.40 -12.63 -1.33
N ALA A 22 -1.31 -12.14 -2.19
CA ALA A 22 -2.04 -10.90 -1.92
C ALA A 22 -2.94 -11.00 -0.68
N LEU A 23 -3.72 -12.08 -0.56
CA LEU A 23 -4.60 -12.33 0.58
C LEU A 23 -3.84 -12.49 1.89
N SER A 24 -2.65 -13.12 1.87
CA SER A 24 -1.78 -13.25 3.05
C SER A 24 -1.34 -11.89 3.59
N SER A 25 -0.96 -10.97 2.69
CA SER A 25 -0.56 -9.61 3.05
C SER A 25 -1.73 -8.80 3.60
N ILE A 26 -2.90 -8.87 2.95
CA ILE A 26 -4.12 -8.17 3.37
C ILE A 26 -4.61 -8.69 4.73
N SER A 27 -4.57 -10.01 4.95
CA SER A 27 -4.94 -10.63 6.22
C SER A 27 -4.08 -10.11 7.37
N THR A 28 -2.76 -10.05 7.17
CA THR A 28 -1.83 -9.51 8.15
C THR A 28 -2.14 -8.03 8.45
N LEU A 29 -2.38 -7.23 7.41
CA LEU A 29 -2.67 -5.80 7.57
C LEU A 29 -3.96 -5.55 8.35
N LEU A 30 -5.06 -6.24 7.99
CA LEU A 30 -6.35 -6.08 8.67
C LEU A 30 -6.31 -6.60 10.11
N ASN A 31 -5.61 -7.71 10.35
CA ASN A 31 -5.47 -8.27 11.70
C ASN A 31 -4.65 -7.35 12.61
N SER A 32 -3.51 -6.83 12.12
CA SER A 32 -2.71 -5.86 12.87
C SER A 32 -3.46 -4.55 13.09
N LEU A 33 -4.21 -4.05 12.10
CA LEU A 33 -5.04 -2.86 12.25
C LEU A 33 -6.11 -3.06 13.33
N ALA A 34 -6.79 -4.21 13.34
CA ALA A 34 -7.76 -4.54 14.37
C ALA A 34 -7.13 -4.57 15.76
N ALA A 35 -5.93 -5.15 15.88
CA ALA A 35 -5.19 -5.17 17.14
C ALA A 35 -4.81 -3.77 17.60
N VAL A 36 -4.29 -2.92 16.70
CA VAL A 36 -3.95 -1.52 17.01
C VAL A 36 -5.19 -0.74 17.46
N ILE A 37 -6.31 -0.87 16.76
CA ILE A 37 -7.56 -0.20 17.18
C ILE A 37 -8.02 -0.68 18.56
N LEU A 38 -7.94 -1.97 18.82
CA LEU A 38 -8.31 -2.54 20.11
C LEU A 38 -7.41 -2.03 21.25
N GLU A 39 -6.09 -2.14 21.10
CA GLU A 39 -5.11 -1.82 22.14
C GLU A 39 -4.97 -0.31 22.36
N ASP A 40 -4.99 0.50 21.30
CA ASP A 40 -4.68 1.93 21.39
C ASP A 40 -5.93 2.80 21.57
N PHE A 41 -7.11 2.36 21.11
CA PHE A 41 -8.34 3.18 21.16
C PHE A 41 -9.44 2.59 22.05
N ILE A 42 -9.65 1.27 22.01
CA ILE A 42 -10.76 0.65 22.75
C ILE A 42 -10.37 0.42 24.21
N LYS A 43 -9.28 -0.31 24.46
CA LYS A 43 -8.86 -0.65 25.82
C LYS A 43 -8.57 0.56 26.72
N PRO A 44 -7.91 1.65 26.27
CA PRO A 44 -7.67 2.81 27.13
C PRO A 44 -8.96 3.55 27.51
N ASN A 45 -10.01 3.43 26.69
CA ASN A 45 -11.29 4.10 26.90
C ASN A 45 -12.30 3.25 27.69
N VAL A 46 -12.03 1.95 27.87
CA VAL A 46 -12.90 1.03 28.61
C VAL A 46 -12.29 0.73 29.98
N ARG A 47 -12.97 1.16 31.06
CA ARG A 47 -12.49 1.00 32.44
C ARG A 47 -12.67 -0.42 33.01
N ILE A 48 -13.27 -1.33 32.26
CA ILE A 48 -13.68 -2.68 32.72
C ILE A 48 -12.93 -3.72 31.89
N PRO A 49 -12.39 -4.79 32.49
CA PRO A 49 -11.75 -5.86 31.73
C PRO A 49 -12.74 -6.47 30.73
N ILE A 50 -12.37 -6.44 29.46
CA ILE A 50 -13.18 -6.96 28.36
C ILE A 50 -13.01 -8.48 28.32
N SER A 51 -14.13 -9.23 28.25
CA SER A 51 -14.11 -10.68 28.08
C SER A 51 -13.46 -11.07 26.74
N GLU A 52 -12.71 -12.17 26.70
CA GLU A 52 -12.05 -12.68 25.48
C GLU A 52 -13.02 -12.86 24.31
N ASN A 53 -14.23 -13.33 24.58
CA ASN A 53 -15.27 -13.47 23.56
C ASN A 53 -15.67 -12.13 22.95
N THR A 54 -15.74 -11.09 23.78
CA THR A 54 -16.06 -9.73 23.33
C THR A 54 -14.90 -9.14 22.52
N VAL A 55 -13.67 -9.36 22.96
CA VAL A 55 -12.46 -8.98 22.19
C VAL A 55 -12.48 -9.62 20.80
N ALA A 56 -12.76 -10.92 20.72
CA ALA A 56 -12.81 -11.63 19.44
C ALA A 56 -13.90 -11.08 18.51
N ILE A 57 -15.08 -10.75 19.05
CA ILE A 57 -16.18 -10.15 18.28
C ILE A 57 -15.80 -8.77 17.77
N VAL A 58 -15.19 -7.93 18.62
CA VAL A 58 -14.74 -6.59 18.26
C VAL A 58 -13.68 -6.65 17.17
N MET A 59 -12.64 -7.48 17.34
CA MET A 59 -11.58 -7.67 16.35
C MET A 59 -12.14 -8.09 14.99
N ARG A 60 -13.01 -9.12 14.96
CA ARG A 60 -13.67 -9.58 13.72
C ARG A 60 -14.54 -8.50 13.08
N SER A 61 -15.25 -7.73 13.89
CA SER A 61 -16.10 -6.62 13.40
C SER A 61 -15.25 -5.54 12.73
N ILE A 62 -14.11 -5.17 13.34
CA ILE A 62 -13.17 -4.19 12.77
C ILE A 62 -12.64 -4.70 11.42
N VAL A 63 -12.20 -5.96 11.35
CA VAL A 63 -11.71 -6.56 10.10
C VAL A 63 -12.77 -6.52 8.99
N ILE A 64 -14.03 -6.86 9.30
CA ILE A 64 -15.13 -6.83 8.32
C ILE A 64 -15.39 -5.40 7.83
N VAL A 65 -15.45 -4.42 8.73
CA VAL A 65 -15.72 -3.02 8.37
C VAL A 65 -14.60 -2.44 7.50
N PHE A 66 -13.34 -2.61 7.90
CA PHE A 66 -12.21 -2.10 7.11
C PHE A 66 -12.02 -2.88 5.81
N GLY A 67 -12.23 -4.21 5.82
CA GLY A 67 -12.22 -5.02 4.60
C GLY A 67 -13.28 -4.59 3.59
N ALA A 68 -14.52 -4.35 4.03
CA ALA A 68 -15.58 -3.83 3.17
C ALA A 68 -15.27 -2.42 2.64
N SER A 69 -14.70 -1.56 3.49
CA SER A 69 -14.27 -0.22 3.08
C SER A 69 -13.17 -0.27 2.01
N ALA A 70 -12.23 -1.20 2.13
CA ALA A 70 -11.15 -1.38 1.16
C ALA A 70 -11.67 -1.79 -0.21
N ILE A 71 -12.69 -2.66 -0.26
CA ILE A 71 -13.38 -3.02 -1.52
C ILE A 71 -14.03 -1.77 -2.14
N GLY A 72 -14.65 -0.90 -1.33
CA GLY A 72 -15.21 0.37 -1.81
C GLY A 72 -14.15 1.32 -2.37
N LEU A 73 -12.95 1.38 -1.77
CA LEU A 73 -11.87 2.23 -2.27
C LEU A 73 -11.33 1.79 -3.64
N VAL A 74 -11.51 0.53 -4.05
CA VAL A 74 -11.04 0.03 -5.36
C VAL A 74 -11.60 0.87 -6.50
N TYR A 75 -12.87 1.29 -6.42
CA TYR A 75 -13.51 2.12 -7.45
C TYR A 75 -12.84 3.49 -7.64
N ILE A 76 -12.21 4.02 -6.58
CA ILE A 76 -11.46 5.28 -6.63
C ILE A 76 -10.07 5.02 -7.20
N VAL A 77 -9.42 3.95 -6.74
CA VAL A 77 -8.05 3.60 -7.14
C VAL A 77 -7.98 3.21 -8.61
N GLU A 78 -9.02 2.59 -9.17
CA GLU A 78 -9.08 2.26 -10.60
C GLU A 78 -9.05 3.51 -11.50
N ARG A 79 -9.54 4.66 -11.00
CA ARG A 79 -9.44 5.94 -11.72
C ARG A 79 -8.04 6.57 -11.63
N MET A 80 -7.14 6.02 -10.82
CA MET A 80 -5.77 6.48 -10.65
C MET A 80 -4.86 5.69 -11.60
N GLY A 81 -4.43 6.30 -12.71
CA GLY A 81 -3.66 5.59 -13.75
C GLY A 81 -2.32 4.99 -13.29
N MET A 82 -1.70 5.50 -12.22
CA MET A 82 -0.41 5.02 -11.69
C MET A 82 -0.52 4.48 -10.26
N VAL A 83 -1.28 3.39 -10.07
CA VAL A 83 -1.55 2.75 -8.77
C VAL A 83 -0.27 2.34 -8.01
N LEU A 84 0.71 1.76 -8.71
CA LEU A 84 1.94 1.27 -8.08
C LEU A 84 2.77 2.43 -7.49
N GLN A 85 2.94 3.50 -8.27
CA GLN A 85 3.65 4.70 -7.82
C GLN A 85 2.91 5.36 -6.65
N PHE A 86 1.59 5.47 -6.76
CA PHE A 86 0.76 6.02 -5.70
C PHE A 86 0.94 5.26 -4.38
N SER A 87 0.81 3.93 -4.41
CA SER A 87 0.99 3.06 -3.24
C SER A 87 2.39 3.20 -2.61
N ALA A 88 3.44 3.18 -3.43
CA ALA A 88 4.82 3.32 -2.93
C ALA A 88 5.06 4.67 -2.24
N THR A 89 4.55 5.77 -2.83
CA THR A 89 4.70 7.10 -2.24
C THR A 89 3.89 7.28 -0.96
N MET A 90 2.68 6.72 -0.87
CA MET A 90 1.86 6.77 0.35
C MET A 90 2.55 6.05 1.52
N GLN A 91 3.18 4.90 1.28
CA GLN A 91 3.93 4.17 2.31
C GLN A 91 5.13 4.97 2.84
N SER A 92 5.75 5.81 2.01
CA SER A 92 6.91 6.62 2.40
C SER A 92 6.56 7.68 3.45
N ILE A 93 5.33 8.23 3.41
CA ILE A 93 4.85 9.22 4.38
C ILE A 93 4.84 8.66 5.81
N SER A 94 4.54 7.37 5.96
CA SER A 94 4.47 6.71 7.27
C SER A 94 5.82 6.12 7.70
N TYR A 95 6.51 5.40 6.82
CA TYR A 95 7.75 4.71 7.18
C TYR A 95 8.90 5.66 7.50
N GLY A 96 8.98 6.83 6.85
CA GLY A 96 10.03 7.82 7.13
C GLY A 96 10.00 8.33 8.57
N PRO A 97 8.88 8.91 9.04
CA PRO A 97 8.72 9.35 10.42
C PRO A 97 8.83 8.19 11.43
N MET A 98 8.26 7.01 11.14
CA MET A 98 8.40 5.84 12.02
C MET A 98 9.87 5.46 12.24
N LEU A 99 10.66 5.39 11.16
CA LEU A 99 12.09 5.14 11.25
C LEU A 99 12.78 6.20 12.13
N GLY A 100 12.46 7.48 11.93
CA GLY A 100 13.01 8.59 12.73
C GLY A 100 12.69 8.47 14.23
N ILE A 101 11.44 8.13 14.57
CA ILE A 101 11.00 7.93 15.96
C ILE A 101 11.75 6.75 16.60
N PHE A 102 11.77 5.60 15.93
CA PHE A 102 12.42 4.41 16.46
C PHE A 102 13.93 4.58 16.60
N SER A 103 14.61 5.13 15.59
CA SER A 103 16.04 5.40 15.66
C SER A 103 16.38 6.39 16.78
N THR A 104 15.56 7.43 16.96
CA THR A 104 15.74 8.39 18.06
C THR A 104 15.55 7.73 19.43
N GLY A 105 14.50 6.92 19.58
CA GLY A 105 14.22 6.21 20.83
C GLY A 105 15.30 5.20 21.23
N VAL A 106 15.95 4.55 20.25
CA VAL A 106 16.99 3.54 20.51
C VAL A 106 18.38 4.16 20.66
N LEU A 107 18.75 5.12 19.80
CA LEU A 107 20.14 5.62 19.70
C LEU A 107 20.39 6.90 20.49
N MET A 108 19.34 7.68 20.82
CA MET A 108 19.47 9.03 21.36
C MET A 108 18.67 9.20 22.66
N PRO A 109 19.12 8.62 23.79
CA PRO A 109 18.43 8.69 25.08
C PRO A 109 18.36 10.11 25.70
N TRP A 110 19.11 11.08 25.16
CA TRP A 110 19.10 12.47 25.63
C TRP A 110 17.96 13.32 25.04
N ILE A 111 17.18 12.78 24.11
CA ILE A 111 16.10 13.51 23.44
C ILE A 111 14.80 13.37 24.25
N SER A 112 14.12 14.50 24.47
CA SER A 112 12.84 14.55 25.20
C SER A 112 11.67 14.04 24.34
N GLU A 113 10.66 13.47 24.99
CA GLU A 113 9.39 13.04 24.37
C GLU A 113 8.73 14.15 23.55
N LYS A 114 8.77 15.41 24.04
CA LYS A 114 8.11 16.55 23.38
C LYS A 114 8.78 16.88 22.05
N SER A 115 10.12 16.81 22.00
CA SER A 115 10.88 17.00 20.76
C SER A 115 10.59 15.90 19.74
N VAL A 116 10.47 14.64 20.18
CA VAL A 116 10.12 13.53 19.27
C VAL A 116 8.72 13.73 18.70
N LEU A 117 7.74 14.13 19.52
CA LEU A 117 6.38 14.36 19.08
C LEU A 117 6.28 15.50 18.06
N VAL A 118 6.90 16.64 18.33
CA VAL A 118 6.93 17.79 17.38
C VAL A 118 7.70 17.43 16.11
N GLY A 119 8.83 16.74 16.23
CA GLY A 119 9.63 16.25 15.10
C GLY A 119 8.84 15.28 14.22
N SER A 120 8.06 14.40 14.82
CA SER A 120 7.22 13.42 14.10
C SER A 120 6.12 14.11 13.30
N ILE A 121 5.41 15.07 13.92
CA ILE A 121 4.35 15.82 13.24
C ILE A 121 4.92 16.63 12.08
N THR A 122 6.03 17.34 12.29
CA THR A 122 6.69 18.12 11.23
C THR A 122 7.22 17.23 10.10
N ALA A 123 7.74 16.04 10.41
CA ALA A 123 8.17 15.05 9.41
C ALA A 123 6.99 14.52 8.59
N VAL A 124 5.88 14.15 9.22
CA VAL A 124 4.67 13.69 8.52
C VAL A 124 4.14 14.79 7.59
N LEU A 125 4.04 16.03 8.08
CA LEU A 125 3.53 17.15 7.28
C LEU A 125 4.43 17.48 6.09
N SER A 126 5.75 17.50 6.28
CA SER A 126 6.70 17.77 5.20
C SER A 126 6.71 16.64 4.16
N MET A 127 6.69 15.38 4.58
CA MET A 127 6.58 14.24 3.67
C MET A 127 5.24 14.23 2.92
N ALA A 128 4.13 14.50 3.61
CA ALA A 128 2.82 14.61 2.97
C ALA A 128 2.82 15.71 1.91
N TYR A 129 3.39 16.88 2.21
CA TYR A 129 3.51 17.97 1.23
C TYR A 129 4.31 17.55 -0.01
N ILE A 130 5.47 16.92 0.19
CA ILE A 130 6.33 16.45 -0.91
C ILE A 130 5.60 15.41 -1.76
N CYS A 131 5.01 14.38 -1.13
CA CYS A 131 4.34 13.30 -1.84
C CYS A 131 3.09 13.78 -2.58
N ILE A 132 2.25 14.61 -1.96
CA ILE A 132 1.05 15.16 -2.63
C ILE A 132 1.46 16.04 -3.80
N SER A 133 2.45 16.92 -3.62
CA SER A 133 2.95 17.77 -4.70
C SER A 133 3.48 16.94 -5.88
N ALA A 134 4.21 15.87 -5.59
CA ALA A 134 4.69 14.94 -6.62
C ALA A 134 3.54 14.25 -7.35
N GLN A 135 2.52 13.76 -6.63
CA GLN A 135 1.36 13.12 -7.25
C GLN A 135 0.54 14.10 -8.10
N VAL A 136 0.33 15.33 -7.64
CA VAL A 136 -0.34 16.39 -8.42
C VAL A 136 0.46 16.71 -9.69
N ALA A 137 1.78 16.80 -9.60
CA ALA A 137 2.63 17.11 -10.75
C ALA A 137 2.69 15.96 -11.78
N ILE A 138 2.54 14.71 -11.34
CA ILE A 138 2.38 13.53 -12.20
C ILE A 138 1.02 13.56 -12.90
N VAL A 139 -0.07 13.79 -12.16
CA VAL A 139 -1.45 13.81 -12.69
C VAL A 139 -1.67 14.95 -13.68
N THR A 140 -1.08 16.13 -13.41
CA THR A 140 -1.14 17.31 -14.31
C THR A 140 -0.23 17.19 -15.53
N GLY A 141 0.58 16.12 -15.63
CA GLY A 141 1.46 15.88 -16.77
C GLY A 141 2.74 16.73 -16.79
N SER A 142 3.05 17.46 -15.71
CA SER A 142 4.28 18.24 -15.58
C SER A 142 5.52 17.35 -15.41
N PHE A 143 5.37 16.16 -14.84
CA PHE A 143 6.40 15.12 -14.78
C PHE A 143 5.99 13.92 -15.64
N ARG A 144 6.49 13.88 -16.88
CA ARG A 144 6.45 12.66 -17.69
C ARG A 144 7.65 11.80 -17.37
N HIS A 145 7.44 10.63 -16.79
CA HIS A 145 8.47 9.60 -16.77
C HIS A 145 8.72 9.18 -18.23
N THR A 146 9.87 9.59 -18.78
CA THR A 146 10.33 9.13 -20.09
C THR A 146 10.37 7.61 -20.05
N LYS A 147 9.50 6.96 -20.82
CA LYS A 147 9.56 5.51 -21.00
C LYS A 147 10.94 5.20 -21.57
N LEU A 148 11.64 4.21 -21.02
CA LEU A 148 12.90 3.76 -21.61
C LEU A 148 12.62 3.36 -23.07
N LEU A 149 13.54 3.73 -23.96
CA LEU A 149 13.52 3.30 -25.35
C LEU A 149 13.60 1.77 -25.36
N VAL A 150 12.48 1.13 -25.68
CA VAL A 150 12.45 -0.30 -25.98
C VAL A 150 12.96 -0.46 -27.40
N SER A 151 14.28 -0.69 -27.54
CA SER A 151 14.87 -1.03 -28.82
C SER A 151 14.44 -2.43 -29.23
N VAL A 152 13.95 -2.56 -30.46
CA VAL A 152 13.67 -3.83 -31.15
C VAL A 152 14.63 -4.04 -32.31
N GLU A 153 15.66 -3.20 -32.45
CA GLU A 153 16.78 -3.50 -33.35
C GLU A 153 17.35 -4.88 -32.96
N GLU A 154 17.50 -5.78 -33.94
CA GLU A 154 17.97 -7.18 -33.79
C GLU A 154 16.96 -8.21 -33.25
N CYS A 155 15.66 -7.89 -33.16
CA CYS A 155 14.63 -8.92 -32.91
C CYS A 155 14.13 -9.55 -34.21
N ASP A 156 14.36 -10.86 -34.39
CA ASP A 156 13.92 -11.65 -35.57
C ASP A 156 12.40 -11.96 -35.63
N TYR A 157 11.60 -11.39 -34.72
CA TYR A 157 10.15 -11.61 -34.68
C TYR A 157 9.39 -10.34 -35.08
N GLU A 158 8.30 -10.51 -35.83
CA GLU A 158 7.43 -9.42 -36.26
C GLU A 158 6.67 -8.86 -35.04
N TYR A 159 7.13 -7.74 -34.51
CA TYR A 159 6.54 -7.09 -33.34
C TYR A 159 5.46 -6.07 -33.78
N ASP A 160 4.18 -6.45 -33.64
CA ASP A 160 3.06 -5.57 -33.95
C ASP A 160 2.83 -4.54 -32.82
N MET A 161 3.46 -3.37 -32.97
CA MET A 161 3.31 -2.21 -32.09
C MET A 161 1.87 -1.69 -31.99
N ASN A 162 1.05 -1.82 -33.05
CA ASN A 162 -0.32 -1.31 -33.06
C ASN A 162 -1.22 -2.09 -32.11
N ARG A 163 -0.98 -3.40 -31.97
CA ARG A 163 -1.71 -4.26 -31.04
C ARG A 163 -1.45 -3.88 -29.58
N TYR A 164 -0.24 -3.47 -29.23
CA TYR A 164 0.11 -3.06 -27.87
C TYR A 164 -0.46 -1.68 -27.53
N LEU A 165 -0.38 -0.73 -28.46
CA LEU A 165 -0.91 0.63 -28.28
C LEU A 165 -2.43 0.64 -28.07
N ASN A 166 -3.19 -0.19 -28.79
CA ASN A 166 -4.63 -0.32 -28.58
C ASN A 166 -4.98 -0.94 -27.21
N SER A 167 -4.20 -1.90 -26.72
CA SER A 167 -4.44 -2.51 -25.40
C SER A 167 -4.17 -1.60 -24.19
N THR A 168 -3.57 -0.43 -24.41
CA THR A 168 -3.29 0.55 -23.34
C THR A 168 -4.33 1.69 -23.30
N ASN A 169 -5.29 1.70 -24.23
CA ASN A 169 -6.33 2.72 -24.37
C ASN A 169 -7.73 2.24 -23.93
N GLU A 170 -7.83 1.03 -23.37
CA GLU A 170 -9.02 0.52 -22.64
C GLU A 170 -8.81 0.60 -21.13
#